data_AF-A0A329S2I7-F1
#
_entry.id   AF-A0A329S2I7-F1
#
_cell.length_a   1.000
_cell.length_b   1.000
_cell.length_c   1.000
_cell.angle_alpha   90.00
_cell.angle_beta   90.00
_cell.angle_gamma   90.00
#
_symmetry.space_group_name_H-M   'P 1'
#
loop_
_entity.id
_entity.type
_entity.pdbx_description
1 polymer ?
#
loop_
_entity_poly.entity_id
_entity_poly.type
_entity_poly.pdbx_seq_one_letter_code
_entity_poly.pdbx_strand_id
1 'polypeptide(L)'
;MSTSRYKAELVKLVSFKDDKKDDVGRNVTTEELLCITPDLLCRWMNKRAYGDPEPNEDMIPIHTRSSTLEIAKKAISAFMPRLNTKALPSHDVLQPTTTLSSAQSPARISVARLSKRPKDLIELWHEYQFGCSGIKPAKEFTPVERGASKFAYSRTKVFWDVITQLVRSGYTSDAAIDKVYQVYDRQLSVSSILVSLRADRRRGGHPSLR
;
A
#
# COMPACT_ATOMS: atom_id res chain seq x y z
N MET A 1 3.87 -14.54 10.60
CA MET A 1 5.25 -14.04 10.61
C MET A 1 5.92 -14.50 9.32
N SER A 2 6.23 -13.59 8.39
CA SER A 2 6.90 -13.93 7.12
C SER A 2 8.22 -13.18 7.07
N THR A 3 9.23 -13.75 7.73
CA THR A 3 10.47 -13.09 8.12
C THR A 3 11.64 -13.33 7.16
N SER A 4 11.54 -14.32 6.25
CA SER A 4 12.65 -14.69 5.36
C SER A 4 13.08 -13.56 4.41
N ARG A 5 12.13 -12.89 3.71
CA ARG A 5 12.47 -11.78 2.80
C ARG A 5 12.99 -10.54 3.52
N TYR A 6 12.44 -10.21 4.70
CA TYR A 6 12.90 -9.05 5.45
C TYR A 6 14.29 -9.30 6.04
N LYS A 7 14.53 -10.51 6.55
CA LYS A 7 15.84 -10.94 7.02
C LYS A 7 16.88 -10.91 5.89
N ALA A 8 16.53 -11.32 4.68
CA ALA A 8 17.44 -11.27 3.53
C ALA A 8 17.93 -9.84 3.22
N GLU A 9 17.05 -8.83 3.33
CA GLU A 9 17.47 -7.43 3.13
C GLU A 9 18.36 -6.92 4.26
N LEU A 10 18.10 -7.34 5.50
CA LEU A 10 18.96 -7.02 6.63
C LEU A 10 20.35 -7.63 6.49
N VAL A 11 20.45 -8.90 6.08
CA VAL A 11 21.74 -9.57 5.83
C VAL A 11 22.55 -8.82 4.78
N LYS A 12 21.94 -8.41 3.66
CA LYS A 12 22.63 -7.61 2.62
C LYS A 12 23.20 -6.29 3.14
N LEU A 13 22.49 -5.61 4.04
CA LEU A 13 22.98 -4.36 4.65
C LEU A 13 24.18 -4.63 5.56
N VAL A 14 24.11 -5.69 6.37
CA VAL A 14 25.19 -6.07 7.29
C VAL A 14 26.41 -6.57 6.51
N SER A 15 26.21 -7.34 5.44
CA SER A 15 27.26 -7.77 4.50
C SER A 15 27.94 -6.57 3.83
N PHE A 16 27.19 -5.54 3.45
CA PHE A 16 27.75 -4.28 2.94
C PHE A 16 28.59 -3.54 3.99
N LYS A 17 28.17 -3.55 5.27
CA LYS A 17 28.94 -2.95 6.36
C LYS A 17 30.29 -3.64 6.58
N ASP A 18 30.29 -4.96 6.50
CA ASP A 18 31.44 -5.81 6.80
C ASP A 18 32.36 -6.06 5.57
N ASP A 19 32.00 -5.53 4.40
CA ASP A 19 32.61 -5.85 3.09
C ASP A 19 32.70 -7.38 2.83
N LYS A 20 31.67 -8.11 3.28
CA LYS A 20 31.59 -9.57 3.15
C LYS A 20 30.54 -9.96 2.13
N LYS A 21 30.76 -11.09 1.47
CA LYS A 21 29.78 -11.70 0.56
C LYS A 21 28.52 -12.12 1.34
N ASP A 22 27.36 -12.00 0.69
CA ASP A 22 26.06 -12.35 1.27
C ASP A 22 26.01 -13.82 1.72
N ASP A 23 25.96 -14.05 3.04
CA ASP A 23 25.60 -15.35 3.61
C ASP A 23 24.12 -15.32 4.04
N VAL A 24 23.26 -15.83 3.17
CA VAL A 24 21.79 -15.82 3.32
C VAL A 24 21.34 -16.57 4.59
N GLY A 25 22.19 -17.43 5.18
CA GLY A 25 21.94 -18.15 6.42
C GLY A 25 22.26 -17.37 7.71
N ARG A 26 23.01 -16.26 7.63
CA ARG A 26 23.50 -15.52 8.80
C ARG A 26 22.35 -15.01 9.66
N ASN A 27 22.42 -15.27 10.97
CA ASN A 27 21.59 -14.61 11.96
C ASN A 27 22.27 -13.30 12.34
N VAL A 28 21.59 -12.17 12.10
CA VAL A 28 22.07 -10.86 12.53
C VAL A 28 21.77 -10.67 14.01
N THR A 29 22.78 -10.35 14.81
CA THR A 29 22.63 -10.22 16.26
C THR A 29 22.07 -8.85 16.65
N THR A 30 21.61 -8.71 17.90
CA THR A 30 21.08 -7.44 18.41
C THR A 30 22.18 -6.37 18.46
N GLU A 31 23.41 -6.74 18.78
CA GLU A 31 24.56 -5.82 18.79
C GLU A 31 24.85 -5.28 17.39
N GLU A 32 24.78 -6.14 16.36
CA GLU A 32 24.95 -5.71 14.97
C GLU A 32 23.85 -4.74 14.51
N LEU A 33 22.61 -4.96 14.96
CA LEU A 33 21.49 -4.07 14.70
C LEU A 33 21.70 -2.68 15.30
N LEU A 34 22.23 -2.61 16.53
CA LEU A 34 22.49 -1.33 17.21
C LEU A 34 23.59 -0.51 16.52
N CYS A 35 24.50 -1.16 15.79
CA CYS A 35 25.54 -0.47 15.01
C CYS A 35 25.05 0.06 13.66
N ILE A 36 23.80 -0.21 13.24
CA ILE A 36 23.28 0.30 11.97
C ILE A 36 22.92 1.78 12.14
N THR A 37 23.73 2.65 11.55
CA THR A 37 23.50 4.10 11.54
C THR A 37 22.64 4.53 10.34
N PRO A 38 21.96 5.69 10.42
CA PRO A 38 21.28 6.27 9.27
C PRO A 38 22.21 6.52 8.07
N ASP A 39 23.46 6.90 8.32
CA ASP A 39 24.48 7.13 7.28
C ASP A 39 24.81 5.84 6.51
N LEU A 40 25.08 4.74 7.21
CA LEU A 40 25.30 3.43 6.61
C LEU A 40 24.11 3.00 5.74
N LEU A 41 22.90 3.26 6.21
CA LEU A 41 21.67 2.96 5.47
C LEU A 41 21.57 3.79 4.18
N CYS A 42 21.90 5.08 4.24
CA CYS A 42 21.94 5.97 3.08
C CYS A 42 22.97 5.49 2.05
N ARG A 43 24.22 5.25 2.47
CA ARG A 43 25.29 4.74 1.58
C ARG A 43 24.92 3.42 0.92
N TRP A 44 24.30 2.51 1.66
CA TRP A 44 23.80 1.26 1.10
C TRP A 44 22.66 1.44 0.09
N MET A 45 21.69 2.32 0.38
CA MET A 45 20.62 2.63 -0.58
C MET A 45 21.17 3.32 -1.84
N ASN A 46 22.14 4.21 -1.68
CA ASN A 46 22.82 4.88 -2.78
C ASN A 46 23.56 3.87 -3.67
N LYS A 47 24.34 2.95 -3.08
CA LYS A 47 25.01 1.87 -3.82
C LYS A 47 24.03 1.08 -4.68
N ARG A 48 22.81 0.83 -4.19
CA ARG A 48 21.77 0.10 -4.92
C ARG A 48 21.09 0.92 -6.01
N ALA A 49 20.93 2.23 -5.80
CA ALA A 49 20.23 3.11 -6.72
C ALA A 49 21.15 3.57 -7.86
N TYR A 50 22.36 4.04 -7.51
CA TYR A 50 23.32 4.70 -8.39
C TYR A 50 24.52 3.81 -8.76
N GLY A 51 24.71 2.68 -8.08
CA GLY A 51 25.92 1.85 -8.24
C GLY A 51 27.10 2.33 -7.39
N ASP A 52 26.94 3.47 -6.71
CA ASP A 52 27.95 4.15 -5.89
C ASP A 52 27.36 4.54 -4.52
N PRO A 53 28.05 4.29 -3.38
CA PRO A 53 27.55 4.68 -2.07
C PRO A 53 27.55 6.21 -1.84
N GLU A 54 28.38 6.95 -2.58
CA GLU A 54 28.53 8.41 -2.52
C GLU A 54 28.33 9.00 -3.92
N PRO A 55 27.09 8.95 -4.45
CA PRO A 55 26.77 9.44 -5.77
C PRO A 55 26.99 10.95 -5.85
N ASN A 56 27.49 11.42 -6.99
CA ASN A 56 27.56 12.85 -7.30
C ASN A 56 26.17 13.39 -7.72
N GLU A 57 26.05 14.72 -7.84
CA GLU A 57 24.78 15.37 -8.20
C GLU A 57 24.27 15.03 -9.60
N ASP A 58 25.17 14.67 -10.53
CA ASP A 58 24.83 14.37 -11.92
C ASP A 58 24.43 12.89 -12.15
N MET A 59 24.68 12.02 -11.16
CA MET A 59 24.35 10.61 -11.25
C MET A 59 22.85 10.39 -11.14
N ILE A 60 22.32 9.54 -12.03
CA ILE A 60 20.90 9.17 -12.06
C ILE A 60 20.70 7.73 -11.52
N PRO A 61 19.64 7.47 -10.75
CA PRO A 61 19.43 6.18 -10.10
C PRO A 61 18.85 5.15 -11.09
N ILE A 62 19.72 4.48 -11.84
CA ILE A 62 19.34 3.52 -12.89
C ILE A 62 19.30 2.06 -12.42
N HIS A 63 20.00 1.72 -11.33
CA HIS A 63 20.25 0.31 -10.98
C HIS A 63 19.08 -0.37 -10.28
N THR A 64 18.24 0.39 -9.56
CA THR A 64 17.11 -0.16 -8.80
C THR A 64 15.90 0.77 -8.84
N ARG A 65 14.69 0.19 -8.96
CA ARG A 65 13.43 0.93 -8.88
C ARG A 65 13.16 1.45 -7.46
N SER A 66 12.55 2.62 -7.34
CA SER A 66 12.13 3.21 -6.07
C SER A 66 11.28 2.28 -5.19
N SER A 67 10.33 1.53 -5.80
CA SER A 67 9.50 0.58 -5.07
C SER A 67 10.30 -0.54 -4.39
N THR A 68 11.43 -0.94 -4.97
CA THR A 68 12.30 -1.99 -4.40
C THR A 68 13.11 -1.43 -3.24
N LEU A 69 13.58 -0.19 -3.33
CA LEU A 69 14.27 0.51 -2.24
C LEU A 69 13.33 0.73 -1.04
N GLU A 70 12.07 1.11 -1.30
CA GLU A 70 11.05 1.26 -0.25
C GLU A 70 10.78 -0.05 0.50
N ILE A 71 10.74 -1.18 -0.21
CA ILE A 71 10.62 -2.50 0.42
C ILE A 71 11.84 -2.81 1.30
N ALA A 72 13.05 -2.52 0.83
CA ALA A 72 14.29 -2.74 1.58
C ALA A 72 14.33 -1.87 2.85
N LYS A 73 14.02 -0.58 2.74
CA LYS A 73 13.90 0.36 3.86
C LYS A 73 12.93 -0.15 4.91
N LYS A 74 11.74 -0.58 4.47
CA LYS A 74 10.70 -1.12 5.35
C LYS A 74 11.14 -2.41 6.03
N ALA A 75 11.86 -3.28 5.33
CA ALA A 75 12.40 -4.51 5.89
C ALA A 75 13.36 -4.21 7.04
N ILE A 76 14.31 -3.30 6.84
CA ILE A 76 15.29 -2.91 7.87
C ILE A 76 14.60 -2.22 9.04
N SER A 77 13.68 -1.28 8.77
CA SER A 77 12.92 -0.58 9.82
C SER A 77 12.12 -1.53 10.72
N ALA A 78 11.71 -2.71 10.23
CA ALA A 78 11.00 -3.70 11.04
C ALA A 78 11.88 -4.31 12.17
N PHE A 79 13.20 -4.21 12.06
CA PHE A 79 14.15 -4.69 13.07
C PHE A 79 14.66 -3.58 13.99
N MET A 80 14.38 -2.31 13.69
CA MET A 80 14.81 -1.19 14.51
C MET A 80 13.90 -1.02 15.72
N PRO A 81 14.43 -0.94 16.94
CA PRO A 81 13.63 -0.68 18.12
C PRO A 81 12.97 0.71 17.98
N ARG A 82 11.65 0.77 18.20
CA ARG A 82 10.97 2.06 18.33
C ARG A 82 11.43 2.69 19.64
N LEU A 83 12.18 3.78 19.56
CA LEU A 83 12.44 4.64 20.72
C LEU A 83 11.12 5.33 21.10
N ASN A 84 10.23 4.61 21.78
CA ASN A 84 9.08 5.24 22.40
C ASN A 84 9.60 5.96 23.65
N THR A 85 9.79 7.26 23.47
CA THR A 85 9.89 8.29 24.50
C THR A 85 9.17 7.89 25.79
N LYS A 86 9.93 7.54 26.84
CA LYS A 86 9.41 7.64 28.20
C LYS A 86 9.13 9.12 28.46
N ALA A 87 7.94 9.40 28.99
CA ALA A 87 7.47 10.72 29.36
C ALA A 87 8.53 11.48 30.18
N LEU A 88 9.01 12.59 29.64
CA LEU A 88 9.73 13.60 30.40
C LEU A 88 8.66 14.54 30.98
N PRO A 89 8.55 14.71 32.31
CA PRO A 89 7.59 15.65 32.88
C PRO A 89 8.14 17.07 32.68
N SER A 90 7.58 17.80 31.72
CA SER A 90 7.83 19.23 31.61
C SER A 90 6.96 19.95 32.63
N HIS A 91 7.64 20.58 33.59
CA HIS A 91 7.07 21.47 34.59
C HIS A 91 6.25 22.61 33.98
N ASP A 92 5.20 22.98 34.72
CA ASP A 92 4.35 24.16 34.60
C ASP A 92 5.05 25.42 34.11
N VAL A 93 4.51 26.06 33.07
CA VAL A 93 4.43 27.53 32.96
C VAL A 93 3.18 27.93 32.15
N LEU A 94 2.15 28.35 32.89
CA LEU A 94 1.19 29.44 32.67
C LEU A 94 0.68 29.77 31.24
N GLN A 95 -0.61 29.49 31.02
CA GLN A 95 -1.47 30.19 30.06
C GLN A 95 -1.84 31.61 30.56
N PRO A 96 -2.20 32.52 29.65
CA PRO A 96 -3.34 33.39 29.89
C PRO A 96 -4.45 33.22 28.85
N THR A 97 -5.66 33.20 29.39
CA THR A 97 -6.99 33.16 28.77
C THR A 97 -7.27 34.29 27.78
N THR A 98 -7.91 33.98 26.64
CA THR A 98 -9.07 34.76 26.18
C THR A 98 -9.94 34.01 25.15
N THR A 99 -11.25 34.06 25.41
CA THR A 99 -12.36 34.12 24.43
C THR A 99 -12.92 32.83 23.85
N LEU A 100 -14.12 32.49 24.35
CA LEU A 100 -15.08 31.57 23.72
C LEU A 100 -15.35 31.94 22.26
N SER A 101 -15.25 30.96 21.35
CA SER A 101 -16.13 30.89 20.19
C SER A 101 -16.41 29.43 19.82
N SER A 102 -17.69 29.11 19.88
CA SER A 102 -18.30 27.87 19.41
C SER A 102 -18.22 27.80 17.89
N ALA A 103 -17.50 26.83 17.34
CA ALA A 103 -17.72 26.34 15.97
C ALA A 103 -17.09 24.95 15.78
N GLN A 104 -17.96 23.95 15.77
CA GLN A 104 -17.86 22.72 14.99
C GLN A 104 -16.55 21.93 15.08
N SER A 105 -16.62 20.83 15.83
CA SER A 105 -15.71 19.68 15.74
C SER A 105 -15.33 19.39 14.28
N PRO A 106 -14.04 19.27 13.93
CA PRO A 106 -13.66 18.94 12.56
C PRO A 106 -14.23 17.55 12.28
N ALA A 107 -15.15 17.49 11.30
CA ALA A 107 -15.68 16.25 10.77
C ALA A 107 -14.51 15.29 10.56
N ARG A 108 -14.57 14.13 11.23
CA ARG A 108 -13.53 13.10 11.17
C ARG A 108 -13.17 12.89 9.70
N ILE A 109 -11.91 13.17 9.35
CA ILE A 109 -11.38 12.97 8.01
C ILE A 109 -11.69 11.52 7.62
N SER A 110 -12.65 11.34 6.70
CA SER A 110 -13.05 10.03 6.22
C SER A 110 -11.92 9.49 5.35
N VAL A 111 -11.04 8.71 5.98
CA VAL A 111 -9.87 8.14 5.30
C VAL A 111 -10.32 7.25 4.15
N ALA A 112 -10.21 7.73 2.91
CA ALA A 112 -10.49 6.97 1.70
C ALA A 112 -9.61 5.71 1.66
N ARG A 113 -10.22 4.55 1.95
CA ARG A 113 -9.54 3.26 2.07
C ARG A 113 -10.38 2.20 1.40
N LEU A 114 -9.72 1.29 0.69
CA LEU A 114 -10.34 0.11 0.10
C LEU A 114 -10.04 -1.14 0.92
N SER A 115 -10.99 -2.07 0.92
CA SER A 115 -10.83 -3.41 1.44
C SER A 115 -9.66 -4.12 0.73
N LYS A 116 -8.77 -4.73 1.53
CA LYS A 116 -7.63 -5.49 0.97
C LYS A 116 -8.09 -6.82 0.37
N ARG A 117 -9.19 -7.37 0.89
CA ARG A 117 -9.77 -8.67 0.57
C ARG A 117 -11.31 -8.56 0.60
N PRO A 118 -11.95 -8.09 -0.48
CA PRO A 118 -13.40 -8.15 -0.58
C PRO A 118 -13.84 -9.63 -0.50
N LYS A 119 -14.86 -9.92 0.30
CA LYS A 119 -15.34 -11.30 0.51
C LYS A 119 -16.09 -11.80 -0.72
N ASP A 120 -16.89 -10.94 -1.33
CA ASP A 120 -17.67 -11.21 -2.53
C ASP A 120 -17.77 -9.96 -3.44
N LEU A 121 -18.41 -10.10 -4.60
CA LEU A 121 -18.61 -9.00 -5.55
C LEU A 121 -19.66 -7.98 -5.07
N ILE A 122 -20.54 -8.37 -4.14
CA ILE A 122 -21.58 -7.50 -3.58
C ILE A 122 -20.93 -6.47 -2.65
N GLU A 123 -20.10 -6.92 -1.70
CA GLU A 123 -19.32 -6.05 -0.82
C GLU A 123 -18.41 -5.13 -1.63
N LEU A 124 -17.82 -5.64 -2.71
CA LEU A 124 -16.98 -4.85 -3.60
C LEU A 124 -17.73 -3.76 -4.36
N TRP A 125 -18.97 -4.02 -4.78
CA TRP A 125 -19.84 -3.02 -5.40
C TRP A 125 -20.37 -2.01 -4.37
N HIS A 126 -20.74 -2.49 -3.19
CA HIS A 126 -21.22 -1.65 -2.09
C HIS A 126 -20.14 -0.64 -1.65
N GLU A 127 -18.88 -1.10 -1.52
CA GLU A 127 -17.73 -0.23 -1.22
C GLU A 127 -17.54 0.86 -2.28
N TYR A 128 -17.83 0.58 -3.55
CA TYR A 128 -17.78 1.57 -4.61
C TYR A 128 -18.91 2.58 -4.54
N GLN A 129 -20.13 2.11 -4.31
CA GLN A 129 -21.34 2.92 -4.38
C GLN A 129 -21.56 3.78 -3.13
N PHE A 130 -21.27 3.22 -1.95
CA PHE A 130 -21.61 3.81 -0.65
C PHE A 130 -20.41 3.91 0.30
N GLY A 131 -19.30 3.23 0.01
CA GLY A 131 -18.19 3.12 0.95
C GLY A 131 -18.46 2.09 2.05
N CYS A 132 -17.69 2.16 3.14
CA CYS A 132 -17.82 1.24 4.27
C CYS A 132 -17.55 1.95 5.60
N SER A 133 -18.44 1.80 6.59
CA SER A 133 -18.23 2.29 7.97
C SER A 133 -17.79 3.76 8.10
N GLY A 134 -18.42 4.68 7.35
CA GLY A 134 -18.08 6.12 7.37
C GLY A 134 -16.85 6.48 6.53
N ILE A 135 -16.32 5.53 5.76
CA ILE A 135 -15.30 5.76 4.75
C ILE A 135 -16.00 6.23 3.46
N LYS A 136 -15.39 7.23 2.80
CA LYS A 136 -15.82 7.77 1.52
C LYS A 136 -16.10 6.64 0.49
N PRO A 137 -17.15 6.75 -0.35
CA PRO A 137 -17.38 5.81 -1.46
C PRO A 137 -16.22 5.79 -2.46
N ALA A 138 -15.87 4.63 -3.01
CA ALA A 138 -14.73 4.54 -3.94
C ALA A 138 -14.94 5.33 -5.25
N LYS A 139 -16.19 5.51 -5.69
CA LYS A 139 -16.52 6.34 -6.86
C LYS A 139 -16.16 7.83 -6.67
N GLU A 140 -16.04 8.29 -5.43
CA GLU A 140 -15.75 9.69 -5.06
C GLU A 140 -14.27 9.92 -4.73
N PHE A 141 -13.40 8.91 -4.89
CA PHE A 141 -11.99 9.08 -4.57
C PHE A 141 -11.29 10.09 -5.50
N THR A 142 -10.58 11.04 -4.89
CA THR A 142 -9.70 11.97 -5.59
C THR A 142 -8.49 11.25 -6.21
N PRO A 143 -7.78 11.84 -7.18
CA PRO A 143 -6.56 11.24 -7.73
C PRO A 143 -5.51 10.88 -6.67
N VAL A 144 -5.36 11.71 -5.62
CA VAL A 144 -4.42 11.49 -4.52
C VAL A 144 -4.81 10.25 -3.70
N GLU A 145 -6.09 10.13 -3.33
CA GLU A 145 -6.62 9.00 -2.58
C GLU A 145 -6.55 7.69 -3.39
N ARG A 146 -6.81 7.75 -4.69
CA ARG A 146 -6.60 6.64 -5.63
C ARG A 146 -5.13 6.25 -5.69
N GLY A 147 -4.21 7.21 -5.68
CA GLY A 147 -2.77 6.99 -5.63
C GLY A 147 -2.33 6.22 -4.38
N ALA A 148 -2.86 6.60 -3.21
CA ALA A 148 -2.57 5.93 -1.93
C ALA A 148 -3.01 4.44 -1.91
N SER A 149 -4.02 4.10 -2.70
CA SER A 149 -4.57 2.73 -2.82
C SER A 149 -4.42 2.15 -4.24
N LYS A 150 -3.43 2.61 -5.02
CA LYS A 150 -3.31 2.36 -6.48
C LYS A 150 -3.52 0.91 -6.89
N PHE A 151 -2.88 -0.03 -6.20
CA PHE A 151 -2.98 -1.46 -6.55
C PHE A 151 -4.39 -2.02 -6.32
N ALA A 152 -5.01 -1.70 -5.18
CA ALA A 152 -6.36 -2.12 -4.86
C ALA A 152 -7.34 -1.49 -5.84
N TYR A 153 -7.28 -0.15 -5.99
CA TYR A 153 -8.15 0.62 -6.87
C TYR A 153 -8.05 0.15 -8.33
N SER A 154 -6.84 0.03 -8.88
CA SER A 154 -6.65 -0.42 -10.27
C SER A 154 -7.18 -1.84 -10.51
N ARG A 155 -7.03 -2.73 -9.52
CA ARG A 155 -7.51 -4.11 -9.62
C ARG A 155 -9.02 -4.20 -9.60
N THR A 156 -9.70 -3.39 -8.78
CA THR A 156 -11.16 -3.44 -8.62
C THR A 156 -11.89 -2.56 -9.64
N LYS A 157 -11.26 -1.50 -10.16
CA LYS A 157 -11.84 -0.61 -11.18
C LYS A 157 -12.40 -1.35 -12.39
N VAL A 158 -11.75 -2.44 -12.80
CA VAL A 158 -12.23 -3.25 -13.93
C VAL A 158 -13.66 -3.76 -13.73
N PHE A 159 -13.96 -4.21 -12.52
CA PHE A 159 -15.27 -4.70 -12.14
C PHE A 159 -16.27 -3.55 -12.00
N TRP A 160 -15.89 -2.47 -11.30
CA TRP A 160 -16.77 -1.30 -11.12
C TRP A 160 -17.22 -0.69 -12.44
N ASP A 161 -16.31 -0.55 -13.41
CA ASP A 161 -16.62 -0.06 -14.74
C ASP A 161 -17.62 -0.99 -15.47
N VAL A 162 -17.47 -2.31 -15.35
CA VAL A 162 -18.39 -3.31 -15.96
C VAL A 162 -19.78 -3.21 -15.34
N ILE A 163 -19.88 -3.20 -14.01
CA ILE A 163 -21.19 -3.06 -13.35
C ILE A 163 -21.82 -1.71 -13.67
N THR A 164 -21.03 -0.62 -13.68
CA THR A 164 -21.53 0.71 -14.07
C THR A 164 -22.06 0.71 -15.51
N GLN A 165 -21.39 0.03 -16.44
CA GLN A 165 -21.86 -0.13 -17.82
C GLN A 165 -23.16 -0.92 -17.88
N LEU A 166 -23.23 -2.08 -17.23
CA LEU A 166 -24.46 -2.90 -17.20
C LEU A 166 -25.64 -2.15 -16.56
N VAL A 167 -25.40 -1.41 -15.48
CA VAL A 167 -26.43 -0.57 -14.85
C VAL A 167 -26.91 0.52 -15.79
N ARG A 168 -26.01 1.16 -16.56
CA ARG A 168 -26.38 2.12 -17.61
C ARG A 168 -27.18 1.48 -18.75
N SER A 169 -26.94 0.21 -19.04
CA SER A 169 -27.70 -0.58 -20.02
C SER A 169 -29.05 -1.08 -19.47
N GLY A 170 -29.43 -0.72 -18.25
CA GLY A 170 -30.74 -1.02 -17.66
C GLY A 170 -30.79 -2.23 -16.71
N TYR A 171 -29.65 -2.86 -16.40
CA TYR A 171 -29.61 -3.91 -15.39
C TYR A 171 -29.64 -3.34 -13.97
N THR A 172 -30.23 -4.08 -13.03
CA THR A 172 -29.99 -3.81 -11.60
C THR A 172 -28.55 -4.20 -11.23
N SER A 173 -28.01 -3.64 -10.15
CA SER A 173 -26.65 -4.01 -9.69
C SER A 173 -26.53 -5.50 -9.38
N ASP A 174 -27.57 -6.08 -8.77
CA ASP A 174 -27.57 -7.50 -8.42
C ASP A 174 -27.59 -8.39 -9.66
N ALA A 175 -28.44 -8.07 -10.65
CA ALA A 175 -28.47 -8.78 -11.93
C ALA A 175 -27.15 -8.63 -12.69
N ALA A 176 -26.51 -7.46 -12.63
CA ALA A 176 -25.19 -7.24 -13.22
C ALA A 176 -24.10 -8.07 -12.53
N ILE A 177 -24.14 -8.18 -11.20
CA ILE A 177 -23.21 -9.00 -10.42
C ILE A 177 -23.41 -10.49 -10.73
N ASP A 178 -24.66 -10.97 -10.78
CA ASP A 178 -24.96 -12.35 -11.14
C ASP A 178 -24.49 -12.70 -12.55
N LYS A 179 -24.59 -11.76 -13.50
CA LYS A 179 -24.08 -11.91 -14.87
C LYS A 179 -22.55 -12.06 -14.89
N VAL A 180 -21.83 -11.34 -14.04
CA VAL A 180 -20.37 -11.51 -13.88
C VAL A 180 -20.04 -12.90 -13.31
N TYR A 181 -20.79 -13.36 -12.30
CA TYR A 181 -20.62 -14.71 -11.76
C TYR A 181 -20.95 -15.80 -12.78
N GLN A 182 -21.95 -15.61 -13.63
CA GLN A 182 -22.31 -16.56 -14.67
C GLN A 182 -21.20 -16.70 -15.73
N VAL A 183 -20.53 -15.60 -16.08
CA VAL A 183 -19.46 -15.58 -17.09
C VAL A 183 -18.18 -16.23 -16.58
N TYR A 184 -17.79 -15.97 -15.33
CA TYR A 184 -16.50 -16.40 -14.78
C TYR A 184 -16.58 -17.58 -13.81
N ASP A 185 -17.75 -18.18 -13.65
CA ASP A 185 -18.07 -19.21 -12.66
C ASP A 185 -18.12 -18.68 -11.21
N ARG A 186 -19.23 -18.95 -10.53
CA ARG A 186 -19.50 -18.57 -9.13
C ARG A 186 -18.57 -19.29 -8.15
N GLN A 187 -17.96 -20.40 -8.54
CA GLN A 187 -16.98 -21.13 -7.72
C GLN A 187 -15.61 -20.44 -7.67
N LEU A 188 -15.31 -19.51 -8.59
CA LEU A 188 -14.05 -18.79 -8.57
C LEU A 188 -14.02 -17.73 -7.46
N SER A 189 -12.84 -17.58 -6.84
CA SER A 189 -12.61 -16.49 -5.89
C SER A 189 -12.75 -15.12 -6.57
N VAL A 190 -13.14 -14.10 -5.80
CA VAL A 190 -13.19 -12.70 -6.28
C VAL A 190 -11.87 -12.27 -6.92
N SER A 191 -10.73 -12.70 -6.35
CA SER A 191 -9.42 -12.37 -6.90
C SER A 191 -9.21 -13.00 -8.28
N SER A 192 -9.63 -14.26 -8.47
CA SER A 192 -9.56 -14.96 -9.76
C SER A 192 -10.46 -14.30 -10.81
N ILE A 193 -11.71 -13.96 -10.43
CA ILE A 193 -12.66 -13.27 -11.31
C ILE A 193 -12.09 -11.91 -11.76
N LEU A 194 -11.52 -11.12 -10.83
CA LEU A 194 -10.89 -9.84 -11.17
C LEU A 194 -9.67 -9.99 -12.11
N VAL A 195 -8.89 -11.07 -11.98
CA VAL A 195 -7.79 -11.37 -12.89
C VAL A 195 -8.31 -11.67 -14.30
N SER A 196 -9.35 -12.50 -14.41
CA SER A 196 -9.99 -12.84 -15.70
C SER A 196 -10.62 -11.61 -16.36
N LEU A 197 -11.37 -10.79 -15.62
CA LEU A 197 -11.90 -9.51 -16.09
C LEU A 197 -10.80 -8.58 -16.65
N ARG A 198 -9.64 -8.51 -15.99
CA ARG A 198 -8.50 -7.72 -16.47
C ARG A 198 -7.86 -8.30 -17.73
N ALA A 199 -7.87 -9.62 -17.89
CA ALA A 199 -7.40 -10.28 -19.10
C ALA A 199 -8.34 -9.98 -20.27
N ASP A 200 -9.65 -10.03 -20.03
CA ASP A 200 -10.64 -9.79 -21.08
C ASP A 200 -10.70 -8.32 -21.48
N ARG A 201 -10.58 -7.39 -20.53
CA ARG A 201 -10.48 -5.96 -20.85
C ARG A 201 -9.34 -5.66 -21.84
N ARG A 202 -8.19 -6.33 -21.72
CA ARG A 202 -7.07 -6.19 -22.67
C ARG A 202 -7.40 -6.71 -24.07
N ARG A 203 -8.39 -7.61 -24.18
CA ARG A 203 -8.93 -8.18 -25.42
C ARG A 203 -10.22 -7.47 -25.88
N GLY A 204 -10.51 -6.28 -25.33
CA GLY A 204 -11.69 -5.47 -25.63
C GLY A 204 -12.89 -5.68 -24.69
N GLY A 205 -12.81 -6.60 -23.73
CA GLY A 205 -13.89 -6.96 -22.80
C GLY A 205 -14.62 -8.24 -23.18
N HIS A 206 -15.20 -8.93 -22.20
CA HIS A 206 -15.92 -10.18 -22.44
C HIS A 206 -17.23 -9.92 -23.21
N PRO A 207 -17.54 -10.66 -24.30
CA PRO A 207 -18.71 -10.40 -25.15
C PRO A 207 -20.03 -10.32 -24.38
N SER A 208 -20.25 -11.21 -23.42
CA SER A 208 -21.47 -11.26 -22.62
C SER A 208 -21.59 -10.16 -21.55
N LEU A 209 -20.59 -9.29 -21.40
CA LEU A 209 -20.56 -8.20 -20.40
C LEU A 209 -20.46 -6.81 -21.04
N ARG A 210 -20.71 -6.69 -22.36
CA ARG A 210 -20.72 -5.41 -23.09
C ARG A 210 -22.13 -4.86 -23.21
#